data_AF-A0A7C5G7F3-F1
#
_entry.id   AF-A0A7C5G7F3-F1
#
_cell.length_a   1.000
_cell.length_b   1.000
_cell.length_c   1.000
_cell.angle_alpha   90.00
_cell.angle_beta   90.00
_cell.angle_gamma   90.00
#
_symmetry.space_group_name_H-M   'P 1'
#
loop_
_entity.id
_entity.type
_entity.pdbx_description
1 polymer ?
#
loop_
_entity_poly.entity_id
_entity_poly.type
_entity_poly.pdbx_seq_one_letter_code
_entity_poly.pdbx_strand_id
1 'polypeptide(L)'
;AVGPLTITFAVGGAGAQREIGAAILRSLAPRIAEGTFRLNLVAGKRSEVADYFSDQVKLIRRQLPEAADGVRIIYRTDDDTYFSAFEEILHETDILWTKPSELSFYSGLGIPIIMAPPIGSQEVHNREWLLEIQGAMDQKDPEYTAEWLWDLLLAGRLAECAWDGFLKARKYGTYKIMEILATGTMERETSPLKR
;
A
#
# COMPACT_ATOMS: atom_id res chain seq x y z
N ALA A 1 -15.53 12.99 14.07
CA ALA A 1 -15.88 11.82 13.25
C ALA A 1 -14.58 11.20 12.75
N VAL A 2 -14.48 9.87 12.70
CA VAL A 2 -13.35 9.20 12.06
C VAL A 2 -13.42 9.51 10.56
N GLY A 3 -12.30 9.90 9.95
CA GLY A 3 -12.25 10.23 8.51
C GLY A 3 -12.44 8.98 7.63
N PRO A 4 -12.54 9.15 6.29
CA PRO A 4 -12.60 8.02 5.37
C PRO A 4 -11.34 7.17 5.45
N LEU A 5 -11.50 5.85 5.27
CA LEU A 5 -10.38 4.92 5.16
C LEU A 5 -9.63 5.15 3.85
N THR A 6 -8.35 5.45 3.93
CA THR A 6 -7.54 5.83 2.78
C THR A 6 -6.66 4.66 2.34
N ILE A 7 -6.89 4.18 1.13
CA ILE A 7 -6.14 3.10 0.51
C ILE A 7 -5.13 3.69 -0.45
N THR A 8 -3.88 3.24 -0.38
CA THR A 8 -2.87 3.56 -1.38
C THR A 8 -2.54 2.31 -2.18
N PHE A 9 -2.98 2.28 -3.44
CA PHE A 9 -2.60 1.23 -4.39
C PHE A 9 -1.38 1.68 -5.19
N ALA A 10 -0.25 1.00 -4.98
CA ALA A 10 0.99 1.30 -5.67
C ALA A 10 1.33 0.24 -6.71
N VAL A 11 1.33 0.66 -7.98
CA VAL A 11 1.73 -0.14 -9.12
C VAL A 11 3.23 -0.44 -9.01
N GLY A 12 3.62 -1.67 -9.32
CA GLY A 12 5.03 -2.05 -9.37
C GLY A 12 5.84 -1.20 -10.36
N GLY A 13 7.16 -1.07 -10.16
CA GLY A 13 8.03 -0.25 -11.02
C GLY A 13 8.03 -0.62 -12.52
N ALA A 14 7.57 -1.82 -12.88
CA ALA A 14 7.36 -2.26 -14.26
C ALA A 14 6.04 -1.75 -14.90
N GLY A 15 5.17 -1.05 -14.15
CA GLY A 15 3.83 -0.67 -14.61
C GLY A 15 2.83 -1.83 -14.67
N ALA A 16 3.25 -3.02 -14.23
CA ALA A 16 2.44 -4.22 -14.24
C ALA A 16 1.28 -4.11 -13.24
N GLN A 17 0.15 -4.74 -13.57
CA GLN A 17 -1.03 -4.86 -12.70
C GLN A 17 -1.81 -3.56 -12.47
N ARG A 18 -1.65 -2.53 -13.33
CA ARG A 18 -2.49 -1.31 -13.30
C ARG A 18 -3.98 -1.62 -13.39
N GLU A 19 -4.36 -2.72 -14.05
CA GLU A 19 -5.73 -3.18 -14.19
C GLU A 19 -6.37 -3.54 -12.83
N ILE A 20 -5.56 -3.96 -11.84
CA ILE A 20 -6.01 -4.18 -10.46
C ILE A 20 -6.47 -2.87 -9.84
N GLY A 21 -5.68 -1.80 -9.98
CA GLY A 21 -6.04 -0.46 -9.49
C GLY A 21 -7.34 0.05 -10.10
N ALA A 22 -7.59 -0.24 -11.38
CA ALA A 22 -8.85 0.09 -12.04
C ALA A 22 -10.04 -0.71 -11.50
N ALA A 23 -9.85 -2.01 -11.22
CA ALA A 23 -10.88 -2.84 -10.62
C ALA A 23 -11.23 -2.40 -9.19
N ILE A 24 -10.21 -2.07 -8.38
CA ILE A 24 -10.37 -1.49 -7.04
C ILE A 24 -11.19 -0.20 -7.11
N LEU A 25 -10.81 0.72 -8.01
CA LEU A 25 -11.53 1.97 -8.21
C LEU A 25 -13.01 1.74 -8.55
N ARG A 26 -13.30 0.85 -9.51
CA ARG A 26 -14.69 0.55 -9.90
C ARG A 26 -15.49 -0.04 -8.75
N SER A 27 -14.91 -1.00 -8.03
CA SER A 27 -15.56 -1.67 -6.90
C SER A 27 -15.84 -0.69 -5.76
N LEU A 28 -14.88 0.18 -5.41
CA LEU A 28 -15.00 1.12 -4.30
C LEU A 28 -15.73 2.43 -4.65
N ALA A 29 -15.99 2.73 -5.93
CA ALA A 29 -16.59 4.01 -6.34
C ALA A 29 -17.84 4.41 -5.51
N PRO A 30 -18.82 3.52 -5.25
CA PRO A 30 -19.97 3.88 -4.40
C PRO A 30 -19.55 4.33 -2.99
N ARG A 31 -18.62 3.61 -2.36
CA ARG A 31 -18.15 3.92 -1.01
C ARG A 31 -17.27 5.17 -0.95
N ILE A 32 -16.54 5.47 -2.03
CA ILE A 32 -15.78 6.72 -2.16
C ILE A 32 -16.76 7.91 -2.30
N ALA A 33 -17.83 7.77 -3.08
CA ALA A 33 -18.86 8.81 -3.19
C ALA A 33 -19.58 9.08 -1.86
N GLU A 34 -19.79 8.05 -1.05
CA GLU A 34 -20.33 8.16 0.31
C GLU A 34 -19.35 8.81 1.30
N GLY A 35 -18.09 9.02 0.90
CA GLY A 35 -17.05 9.57 1.78
C GLY A 35 -16.60 8.61 2.87
N THR A 36 -16.77 7.30 2.68
CA THR A 36 -16.28 6.27 3.63
C THR A 36 -14.89 5.76 3.25
N PHE A 37 -14.49 5.91 1.98
CA PHE A 37 -13.18 5.53 1.46
C PHE A 37 -12.53 6.66 0.66
N ARG A 38 -11.20 6.66 0.60
CA ARG A 38 -10.38 7.41 -0.35
C ARG A 38 -9.38 6.48 -1.02
N LEU A 39 -8.98 6.83 -2.25
CA LEU A 39 -8.06 6.00 -3.03
C LEU A 39 -6.93 6.83 -3.64
N ASN A 40 -5.70 6.49 -3.27
CA ASN A 40 -4.49 6.96 -3.94
C ASN A 40 -4.04 5.89 -4.94
N LEU A 41 -3.96 6.25 -6.22
CA LEU A 41 -3.45 5.41 -7.31
C LEU A 41 -2.04 5.88 -7.66
N VAL A 42 -1.01 5.14 -7.23
CA VAL A 42 0.39 5.50 -7.46
C VAL A 42 0.87 4.87 -8.77
N ALA A 43 1.07 5.71 -9.77
CA ALA A 43 1.60 5.36 -11.10
C ALA A 43 3.14 5.40 -11.16
N GLY A 44 3.80 5.85 -10.09
CA GLY A 44 5.25 5.98 -10.05
C GLY A 44 5.74 7.05 -11.02
N LYS A 45 6.71 6.67 -11.85
CA LYS A 45 7.32 7.54 -12.88
C LYS A 45 6.87 7.21 -14.31
N ARG A 46 5.82 6.40 -14.47
CA ARG A 46 5.33 5.95 -15.78
C ARG A 46 4.09 6.73 -16.21
N SER A 47 4.24 7.58 -17.23
CA SER A 47 3.12 8.35 -17.78
C SER A 47 2.03 7.43 -18.32
N GLU A 48 2.38 6.30 -18.93
CA GLU A 48 1.41 5.36 -19.49
C GLU A 48 0.48 4.73 -18.44
N VAL A 49 0.93 4.65 -17.18
CA VAL A 49 0.11 4.18 -16.06
C VAL A 49 -0.75 5.33 -15.51
N ALA A 50 -0.18 6.54 -15.42
CA ALA A 50 -0.89 7.72 -14.98
C ALA A 50 -2.03 8.10 -15.94
N ASP A 51 -1.79 8.01 -17.25
CA ASP A 51 -2.79 8.25 -18.30
C ASP A 51 -3.90 7.20 -18.23
N TYR A 52 -3.53 5.93 -18.06
CA TYR A 52 -4.49 4.84 -17.88
C TYR A 52 -5.41 5.09 -16.67
N PHE A 53 -4.84 5.41 -15.50
CA PHE A 53 -5.64 5.74 -14.32
C PHE A 53 -6.49 6.99 -14.52
N SER A 54 -5.97 8.02 -15.19
CA SER A 54 -6.72 9.24 -15.49
C SER A 54 -7.95 8.93 -16.34
N ASP A 55 -7.83 8.04 -17.31
CA ASP A 55 -8.96 7.62 -18.13
C ASP A 55 -9.98 6.79 -17.34
N GLN A 56 -9.54 5.91 -16.44
CA GLN A 56 -10.46 5.19 -15.55
C GLN A 56 -11.21 6.15 -14.62
N VAL A 57 -10.53 7.15 -14.04
CA VAL A 57 -11.17 8.17 -13.20
C VAL A 57 -12.15 9.03 -14.00
N LYS A 58 -11.85 9.38 -15.25
CA LYS A 58 -12.80 10.08 -16.14
C LYS A 58 -14.07 9.25 -16.40
N LEU A 59 -13.94 7.93 -16.56
CA LEU A 59 -15.10 7.05 -16.74
C LEU A 59 -15.97 7.04 -15.48
N ILE A 60 -15.37 6.90 -14.29
CA ILE A 60 -16.10 6.99 -13.02
C ILE A 60 -16.77 8.35 -12.88
N ARG A 61 -16.06 9.46 -13.14
CA ARG A 61 -16.62 10.82 -13.02
C ARG A 61 -17.88 11.03 -13.87
N ARG A 62 -18.00 10.39 -15.03
CA ARG A 62 -19.21 10.48 -15.87
C ARG A 62 -20.42 9.75 -15.27
N GLN A 63 -20.18 8.74 -14.45
CA GLN A 63 -21.22 7.90 -13.85
C GLN A 63 -21.55 8.31 -12.41
N LEU A 64 -20.52 8.67 -11.65
CA LEU A 64 -20.55 8.98 -10.22
C LEU A 64 -19.47 10.05 -9.89
N PRO A 65 -19.76 11.35 -10.13
CA PRO A 65 -18.81 12.45 -9.98
C PRO A 65 -18.13 12.50 -8.61
N GLU A 66 -18.90 12.29 -7.54
CA GLU A 66 -18.48 12.38 -6.14
C GLU A 66 -17.39 11.34 -5.82
N ALA A 67 -17.46 10.16 -6.45
CA ALA A 67 -16.43 9.13 -6.30
C ALA A 67 -15.09 9.58 -6.88
N ALA A 68 -15.09 10.33 -7.98
CA ALA A 68 -13.86 10.77 -8.63
C ALA A 68 -13.10 11.81 -7.79
N ASP A 69 -13.78 12.55 -6.92
CA ASP A 69 -13.17 13.56 -6.06
C ASP A 69 -12.42 12.94 -4.86
N GLY A 70 -12.77 11.72 -4.47
CA GLY A 70 -12.06 10.95 -3.45
C GLY A 70 -10.87 10.14 -3.99
N VAL A 71 -10.48 10.35 -5.25
CA VAL A 71 -9.38 9.62 -5.91
C VAL A 71 -8.24 10.57 -6.26
N ARG A 72 -7.01 10.22 -5.87
CA ARG A 72 -5.78 10.93 -6.24
C ARG A 72 -4.91 10.04 -7.11
N ILE A 73 -4.31 10.59 -8.16
CA ILE A 73 -3.31 9.90 -8.98
C ILE A 73 -1.94 10.50 -8.68
N ILE A 74 -1.00 9.66 -8.29
CA ILE A 74 0.35 10.08 -7.89
C ILE A 74 1.31 9.66 -8.99
N TYR A 75 1.84 10.66 -9.67
CA TYR A 75 2.78 10.53 -10.77
C TYR A 75 3.75 11.70 -10.76
N ARG A 76 5.05 11.39 -10.85
CA ARG A 76 6.14 12.36 -10.96
C ARG A 76 7.22 11.78 -11.86
N THR A 77 7.83 12.61 -12.70
CA THR A 77 8.89 12.18 -13.61
C THR A 77 10.27 12.11 -12.95
N ASP A 78 10.42 12.79 -11.82
CA ASP A 78 11.67 12.97 -11.09
C ASP A 78 11.61 12.21 -9.75
N ASP A 79 12.74 11.68 -9.28
CA ASP A 79 12.81 10.85 -8.07
C ASP A 79 12.52 11.64 -6.80
N ASP A 80 13.13 12.82 -6.62
CA ASP A 80 12.98 13.63 -5.40
C ASP A 80 11.52 14.07 -5.21
N THR A 81 10.90 14.53 -6.30
CA THR A 81 9.49 14.94 -6.29
C THR A 81 8.55 13.74 -6.13
N TYR A 82 8.91 12.58 -6.68
CA TYR A 82 8.15 11.35 -6.50
C TYR A 82 8.16 10.90 -5.04
N PHE A 83 9.34 10.79 -4.43
CA PHE A 83 9.46 10.37 -3.04
C PHE A 83 8.78 11.34 -2.10
N SER A 84 8.95 12.65 -2.30
CA SER A 84 8.25 13.66 -1.50
C SER A 84 6.73 13.50 -1.58
N ALA A 85 6.18 13.29 -2.77
CA ALA A 85 4.74 13.09 -2.95
C ALA A 85 4.25 11.75 -2.37
N PHE A 86 5.09 10.70 -2.43
CA PHE A 86 4.77 9.39 -1.87
C PHE A 86 4.79 9.42 -0.33
N GLU A 87 5.76 10.12 0.27
CA GLU A 87 5.83 10.34 1.71
C GLU A 87 4.62 11.13 2.22
N GLU A 88 4.21 12.18 1.50
CA GLU A 88 3.04 12.97 1.85
C GLU A 88 1.76 12.11 1.95
N ILE A 89 1.50 11.27 0.95
CA ILE A 89 0.30 10.40 0.97
C ILE A 89 0.40 9.29 2.02
N LEU A 90 1.61 8.84 2.37
CA LEU A 90 1.80 7.78 3.37
C LEU A 90 1.33 8.21 4.76
N HIS A 91 1.44 9.49 5.11
CA HIS A 91 0.92 10.03 6.37
C HIS A 91 -0.60 9.90 6.51
N GLU A 92 -1.31 9.81 5.39
CA GLU A 92 -2.75 9.64 5.34
C GLU A 92 -3.16 8.21 4.98
N THR A 93 -2.22 7.30 4.74
CA THR A 93 -2.51 5.95 4.25
C THR A 93 -2.85 5.01 5.41
N ASP A 94 -4.05 4.45 5.39
CA ASP A 94 -4.50 3.43 6.35
C ASP A 94 -4.20 2.01 5.86
N ILE A 95 -4.17 1.78 4.54
CA ILE A 95 -3.85 0.49 3.93
C ILE A 95 -2.91 0.70 2.74
N LEU A 96 -1.80 -0.03 2.72
CA LEU A 96 -0.90 -0.06 1.57
C LEU A 96 -1.18 -1.32 0.74
N TRP A 97 -1.53 -1.14 -0.54
CA TRP A 97 -1.82 -2.24 -1.45
C TRP A 97 -0.81 -2.24 -2.60
N THR A 98 -0.02 -3.28 -2.70
CA THR A 98 1.04 -3.37 -3.70
C THR A 98 1.48 -4.82 -3.90
N LYS A 99 2.25 -5.10 -4.95
CA LYS A 99 2.94 -6.38 -5.05
C LYS A 99 3.99 -6.48 -3.94
N PRO A 100 4.33 -7.68 -3.45
CA PRO A 100 5.25 -7.85 -2.31
C PRO A 100 6.72 -7.63 -2.73
N SER A 101 7.07 -6.45 -3.24
CA SER A 101 8.45 -6.04 -3.51
C SER A 101 8.97 -5.13 -2.39
N GLU A 102 9.54 -3.97 -2.71
CA GLU A 102 10.21 -3.06 -1.79
C GLU A 102 9.26 -2.46 -0.75
N LEU A 103 7.99 -2.26 -1.09
CA LEU A 103 6.99 -1.71 -0.18
C LEU A 103 6.56 -2.71 0.92
N SER A 104 6.95 -3.98 0.82
CA SER A 104 6.69 -4.99 1.87
C SER A 104 7.23 -4.57 3.24
N PHE A 105 8.36 -3.86 3.25
CA PHE A 105 9.01 -3.44 4.49
C PHE A 105 8.26 -2.33 5.24
N TYR A 106 7.27 -1.67 4.59
CA TYR A 106 6.44 -0.64 5.22
C TYR A 106 5.46 -1.22 6.25
N SER A 107 5.28 -2.55 6.28
CA SER A 107 4.57 -3.24 7.38
C SER A 107 5.17 -2.91 8.76
N GLY A 108 6.47 -2.65 8.84
CA GLY A 108 7.14 -2.22 10.08
C GLY A 108 6.73 -0.85 10.59
N LEU A 109 6.12 -0.01 9.75
CA LEU A 109 5.52 1.27 10.16
C LEU A 109 4.15 1.09 10.83
N GLY A 110 3.62 -0.14 10.88
CA GLY A 110 2.28 -0.42 11.36
C GLY A 110 1.19 -0.11 10.35
N ILE A 111 1.53 -0.10 9.06
CA ILE A 111 0.56 0.01 7.96
C ILE A 111 0.28 -1.41 7.47
N PRO A 112 -0.97 -1.89 7.50
CA PRO A 112 -1.32 -3.22 7.00
C PRO A 112 -1.16 -3.27 5.48
N ILE A 113 -0.63 -4.39 4.99
CA ILE A 113 -0.39 -4.59 3.55
C ILE A 113 -1.42 -5.55 2.95
N ILE A 114 -2.00 -5.15 1.82
CA ILE A 114 -2.73 -6.06 0.92
C ILE A 114 -1.82 -6.36 -0.27
N MET A 115 -1.49 -7.63 -0.48
CA MET A 115 -0.51 -8.05 -1.47
C MET A 115 -1.18 -8.37 -2.80
N ALA A 116 -0.79 -7.67 -3.85
CA ALA A 116 -1.06 -8.08 -5.22
C ALA A 116 -0.23 -9.32 -5.59
N PRO A 117 -0.64 -10.12 -6.60
CA PRO A 117 0.08 -11.34 -6.98
C PRO A 117 1.56 -11.06 -7.28
N PRO A 118 2.50 -11.89 -6.79
CA PRO A 118 3.90 -11.74 -7.11
C PRO A 118 4.17 -12.04 -8.59
N ILE A 119 5.12 -11.33 -9.18
CA ILE A 119 5.57 -11.48 -10.57
C ILE A 119 6.92 -12.18 -10.62
N GLY A 120 7.79 -11.95 -9.64
CA GLY A 120 9.16 -12.47 -9.59
C GLY A 120 9.45 -13.30 -8.33
N SER A 121 10.55 -14.06 -8.35
CA SER A 121 10.95 -14.94 -7.25
C SER A 121 11.19 -14.19 -5.93
N GLN A 122 11.80 -13.00 -5.98
CA GLN A 122 12.02 -12.17 -4.79
C GLN A 122 10.69 -11.79 -4.11
N GLU A 123 9.65 -11.55 -4.91
CA GLU A 123 8.32 -11.20 -4.41
C GLU A 123 7.63 -12.38 -3.74
N VAL A 124 7.91 -13.61 -4.17
CA VAL A 124 7.43 -14.82 -3.50
C VAL A 124 8.01 -14.93 -2.08
N HIS A 125 9.32 -14.71 -1.90
CA HIS A 125 9.95 -14.77 -0.59
C HIS A 125 9.47 -13.65 0.35
N ASN A 126 9.30 -12.43 -0.18
CA ASN A 126 8.74 -11.32 0.59
C ASN A 126 7.30 -11.59 1.01
N ARG A 127 6.49 -12.20 0.14
CA ARG A 127 5.13 -12.63 0.47
C ARG A 127 5.14 -13.66 1.59
N GLU A 128 5.98 -14.69 1.49
CA GLU A 128 6.12 -15.71 2.53
C GLU A 128 6.49 -15.09 3.87
N TRP A 129 7.49 -14.21 3.88
CA TRP A 129 7.90 -13.46 5.06
C TRP A 129 6.76 -12.61 5.65
N LEU A 130 6.04 -11.85 4.82
CA LEU A 130 4.92 -11.03 5.27
C LEU A 130 3.79 -11.84 5.89
N LEU A 131 3.48 -13.02 5.33
CA LEU A 131 2.49 -13.94 5.87
C LEU A 131 2.97 -14.57 7.19
N GLU A 132 4.25 -14.95 7.28
CA GLU A 132 4.85 -15.50 8.51
C GLU A 132 4.74 -14.51 9.67
N ILE A 133 5.02 -13.23 9.43
CA ILE A 133 4.87 -12.18 10.45
C ILE A 133 3.42 -11.71 10.59
N GLN A 134 2.49 -12.18 9.77
CA GLN A 134 1.08 -11.77 9.76
C GLN A 134 0.86 -10.26 9.52
N GLY A 135 1.85 -9.58 8.93
CA GLY A 135 1.82 -8.13 8.66
C GLY A 135 1.09 -7.77 7.37
N ALA A 136 0.68 -8.78 6.60
CA ALA A 136 -0.03 -8.61 5.34
C ALA A 136 -1.01 -9.76 5.08
N MET A 137 -1.83 -9.57 4.06
CA MET A 137 -2.71 -10.60 3.51
C MET A 137 -2.69 -10.55 1.99
N ASP A 138 -2.96 -11.69 1.34
CA ASP A 138 -3.19 -11.70 -0.10
C ASP A 138 -4.45 -10.92 -0.46
N GLN A 139 -4.40 -10.19 -1.57
CA GLN A 139 -5.62 -9.64 -2.14
C GLN A 139 -6.61 -10.76 -2.45
N LYS A 140 -7.89 -10.45 -2.26
CA LYS A 140 -8.99 -11.23 -2.86
C LYS A 140 -9.29 -10.68 -4.25
N ASP A 141 -10.35 -11.17 -4.87
CA ASP A 141 -10.79 -10.67 -6.17
C ASP A 141 -11.06 -9.15 -6.12
N PRO A 142 -10.31 -8.33 -6.90
CA PRO A 142 -10.45 -6.89 -6.91
C PRO A 142 -11.83 -6.38 -7.36
N GLU A 143 -12.58 -7.17 -8.14
CA GLU A 143 -13.93 -6.75 -8.59
C GLU A 143 -14.91 -6.62 -7.42
N TYR A 144 -14.67 -7.36 -6.34
CA TYR A 144 -15.51 -7.40 -5.14
C TYR A 144 -14.86 -6.69 -3.93
N THR A 145 -13.88 -5.80 -4.17
CA THR A 145 -13.15 -5.06 -3.12
C THR A 145 -14.06 -4.42 -2.07
N ALA A 146 -15.14 -3.76 -2.50
CA ALA A 146 -16.04 -3.07 -1.57
C ALA A 146 -16.75 -3.99 -0.56
N GLU A 147 -16.88 -5.28 -0.86
CA GLU A 147 -17.50 -6.26 0.03
C GLU A 147 -16.45 -6.80 1.00
N TRP A 148 -15.43 -7.47 0.48
CA TRP A 148 -14.50 -8.20 1.33
C TRP A 148 -13.61 -7.28 2.16
N LEU A 149 -13.28 -6.07 1.66
CA LEU A 149 -12.46 -5.14 2.43
C LEU A 149 -13.25 -4.56 3.60
N TRP A 150 -14.55 -4.34 3.40
CA TRP A 150 -15.43 -3.88 4.45
C TRP A 150 -15.58 -4.91 5.56
N ASP A 151 -15.73 -6.18 5.21
CA ASP A 151 -15.78 -7.27 6.19
C ASP A 151 -14.48 -7.36 7.00
N LEU A 152 -13.32 -7.23 6.35
CA LEU A 152 -12.02 -7.22 7.04
C LEU A 152 -11.88 -6.03 8.00
N LEU A 153 -12.36 -4.85 7.58
CA LEU A 153 -12.37 -3.65 8.40
C LEU A 153 -13.23 -3.85 9.65
N LEU A 154 -14.49 -4.31 9.48
CA LEU A 154 -15.41 -4.54 10.59
C LEU A 154 -14.93 -5.65 11.54
N ALA A 155 -14.29 -6.68 11.01
CA ALA A 155 -13.72 -7.77 11.80
C ALA A 155 -12.39 -7.40 12.49
N GLY A 156 -11.86 -6.18 12.30
CA GLY A 156 -10.61 -5.74 12.91
C GLY A 156 -9.35 -6.38 12.33
N ARG A 157 -9.45 -7.14 11.24
CA ARG A 157 -8.34 -7.92 10.67
C ARG A 157 -7.22 -7.04 10.13
N LEU A 158 -7.56 -5.87 9.59
CA LEU A 158 -6.58 -4.89 9.13
C LEU A 158 -5.77 -4.31 10.30
N ALA A 159 -6.43 -4.05 11.44
CA ALA A 159 -5.76 -3.55 12.65
C ALA A 159 -4.84 -4.62 13.27
N GLU A 160 -5.25 -5.89 13.25
CA GLU A 160 -4.38 -7.01 13.64
C GLU A 160 -3.12 -7.07 12.77
N CYS A 161 -3.28 -7.01 11.44
CA CYS A 161 -2.13 -7.01 10.52
C CYS A 161 -1.21 -5.81 10.74
N ALA A 162 -1.77 -4.62 10.92
CA ALA A 162 -1.02 -3.41 11.24
C ALA A 162 -0.15 -3.60 12.49
N TRP A 163 -0.76 -4.11 13.56
CA TRP A 163 -0.12 -4.33 14.85
C TRP A 163 0.98 -5.40 14.76
N ASP A 164 0.69 -6.51 14.09
CA ASP A 164 1.62 -7.61 13.92
C ASP A 164 2.83 -7.20 13.06
N GLY A 165 2.60 -6.48 11.96
CA GLY A 165 3.65 -5.90 11.13
C GLY A 165 4.55 -4.97 11.95
N PHE A 166 3.95 -4.05 12.71
CA PHE A 166 4.69 -3.15 13.59
C PHE A 166 5.52 -3.91 14.63
N LEU A 167 4.96 -4.93 15.27
CA LEU A 167 5.68 -5.64 16.31
C LEU A 167 6.79 -6.52 15.72
N LYS A 168 6.49 -7.29 14.68
CA LYS A 168 7.30 -8.42 14.21
C LYS A 168 8.28 -8.07 13.09
N ALA A 169 7.99 -7.07 12.26
CA ALA A 169 8.93 -6.66 11.22
C ALA A 169 10.21 -6.06 11.84
N ARG A 170 11.35 -6.41 11.26
CA ARG A 170 12.65 -5.84 11.60
C ARG A 170 12.76 -4.44 11.05
N LYS A 171 13.23 -3.51 11.88
CA LYS A 171 13.43 -2.09 11.58
C LYS A 171 14.89 -1.76 11.90
N TYR A 172 15.32 -0.54 11.60
CA TYR A 172 16.66 -0.06 11.93
C TYR A 172 17.85 -0.78 11.27
N GLY A 173 17.64 -1.60 10.24
CA GLY A 173 18.72 -2.33 9.54
C GLY A 173 19.87 -1.42 9.09
N THR A 174 19.58 -0.22 8.58
CA THR A 174 20.58 0.78 8.20
C THR A 174 21.47 1.20 9.37
N TYR A 175 20.88 1.45 10.54
CA TYR A 175 21.63 1.82 11.75
C TYR A 175 22.49 0.68 12.27
N LYS A 176 22.00 -0.55 12.16
CA LYS A 176 22.76 -1.75 12.52
C LYS A 176 23.94 -2.01 11.60
N ILE A 177 23.79 -1.74 10.29
CA ILE A 177 24.91 -1.75 9.35
C ILE A 177 25.95 -0.68 9.76
N MET A 178 25.52 0.54 10.08
CA MET A 178 26.43 1.60 10.54
C MET A 178 27.18 1.22 11.83
N GLU A 179 26.49 0.58 12.80
CA GLU A 179 27.08 0.09 14.05
C GLU A 179 28.20 -0.94 13.80
N ILE A 180 27.96 -1.90 12.89
CA ILE A 180 28.95 -2.90 12.50
C ILE A 180 30.17 -2.25 11.85
N LEU A 181 29.94 -1.31 10.94
CA LEU A 181 31.03 -0.59 10.26
C LEU A 181 31.88 0.22 11.25
N ALA A 182 31.27 0.79 12.29
CA ALA A 182 31.96 1.61 13.28
C ALA A 182 32.68 0.80 14.37
N THR A 183 32.10 -0.32 14.80
CA THR A 183 32.55 -1.06 16.00
C THR A 183 33.07 -2.47 15.73
N GLY A 184 32.83 -3.02 14.53
CA GLY A 184 33.10 -4.41 14.18
C GLY A 184 32.11 -5.42 14.77
N THR A 185 31.12 -4.98 15.53
CA THR A 185 30.12 -5.84 16.18
C THR A 185 28.71 -5.22 16.11
N MET A 186 27.69 -5.97 16.50
CA MET A 186 26.30 -5.49 16.55
C MET A 186 25.63 -5.99 17.82
N GLU A 187 25.06 -5.07 18.60
CA GLU A 187 24.20 -5.41 19.71
C GLU A 187 22.83 -5.91 19.22
N ARG A 188 22.40 -7.04 19.75
CA ARG A 188 21.06 -7.58 19.45
C ARG A 188 20.01 -6.82 20.25
N GLU A 189 19.09 -6.20 19.53
CA GLU A 189 17.93 -5.54 20.12
C GLU A 189 16.71 -6.48 20.11
N THR A 190 15.98 -6.47 21.22
CA THR A 190 14.79 -7.30 21.44
C THR A 190 13.51 -6.48 21.51
N SER A 191 13.62 -5.18 21.76
CA SER A 191 12.50 -4.25 21.79
C SER A 191 11.85 -4.12 20.40
N PRO A 192 10.54 -4.36 20.24
CA PRO A 192 9.82 -4.13 18.99
C PRO A 192 9.95 -2.69 18.43
N LEU A 193 10.32 -1.73 19.28
CA LEU A 193 10.51 -0.33 18.91
C LEU A 193 11.87 -0.05 18.28
N LYS A 194 12.87 -0.92 18.50
CA LYS A 194 14.27 -0.68 18.13
C LYS A 194 14.89 -1.86 17.35
N ARG A 195 14.17 -2.98 17.23
CA ARG A 195 14.65 -4.23 16.63
C ARG A 195 14.48 -4.33 15.13
#